data_AF-A0A0B8PK12-F1
#
_entry.id   AF-A0A0B8PK12-F1
#
_cell.length_a   1.000
_cell.length_b   1.000
_cell.length_c   1.000
_cell.angle_alpha   90.00
_cell.angle_beta   90.00
_cell.angle_gamma   90.00
#
_symmetry.space_group_name_H-M   'P 1'
#
loop_
_entity.id
_entity.type
_entity.pdbx_description
1 polymer ?
#
loop_
_entity_poly.entity_id
_entity_poly.type
_entity_poly.pdbx_seq_one_letter_code
_entity_poly.pdbx_strand_id
1 'polypeptide(L)'
;MRDIGLLSPDPLTLHDGTVVQPLHVLKALLPDPTSLAPGYTGKTCIGTWVRGIKDGKQRSVFIYNNADHEVAYEDVEHQAISYTTGVPAITAALQYFRGKWAEAGVFNMEQLDPDPFLETMPEIGLDWHVQELDAETTPDIQILK
;
A
#
# COMPACT_ATOMS: atom_id res chain seq x y z
N MET A 1 -11.32 -18.99 -10.37
CA MET A 1 -10.57 -18.58 -11.58
C MET A 1 -9.28 -19.36 -11.77
N ARG A 2 -8.45 -19.51 -10.72
CA ARG A 2 -7.20 -20.30 -10.79
C ARG A 2 -7.42 -21.75 -11.24
N ASP A 3 -8.35 -22.45 -10.59
CA ASP A 3 -8.54 -23.90 -10.79
C ASP A 3 -9.04 -24.27 -12.19
N ILE A 4 -9.66 -23.31 -12.89
CA ILE A 4 -10.15 -23.47 -14.26
C ILE A 4 -9.19 -22.86 -15.31
N GLY A 5 -7.97 -22.46 -14.90
CA GLY A 5 -6.93 -22.00 -15.80
C GLY A 5 -7.06 -20.57 -16.33
N LEU A 6 -8.08 -19.80 -15.93
CA LEU A 6 -8.29 -18.43 -16.43
C LEU A 6 -7.20 -17.43 -16.04
N LEU A 7 -6.40 -17.75 -15.03
CA LEU A 7 -5.24 -16.94 -14.63
C LEU A 7 -3.95 -17.31 -15.38
N SER A 8 -3.99 -18.31 -16.27
CA SER A 8 -2.80 -18.78 -16.98
C SER A 8 -2.32 -17.74 -18.01
N PRO A 9 -1.01 -17.41 -18.04
CA PRO A 9 -0.42 -16.62 -19.11
C PRO A 9 -0.11 -17.48 -20.36
N ASP A 10 -0.11 -18.80 -20.22
CA ASP A 10 0.26 -19.71 -21.29
C ASP A 10 -0.85 -19.79 -22.34
N PRO A 11 -0.50 -19.79 -23.64
CA PRO A 11 -1.47 -19.91 -24.71
C PRO A 11 -2.13 -21.28 -24.73
N LEU A 12 -3.42 -21.32 -25.10
CA LEU A 12 -4.14 -22.54 -25.43
C LEU A 12 -4.85 -22.38 -26.78
N THR A 13 -5.07 -23.50 -27.45
CA THR A 13 -5.80 -23.55 -28.72
C THR A 13 -7.24 -23.97 -28.46
N LEU A 14 -8.19 -23.13 -28.89
CA LEU A 14 -9.61 -23.42 -28.85
C LEU A 14 -10.00 -24.47 -29.90
N HIS A 15 -11.20 -25.02 -29.78
CA HIS A 15 -11.70 -26.04 -30.71
C HIS A 15 -11.81 -25.58 -32.17
N ASP A 16 -11.91 -24.27 -32.41
CA ASP A 16 -11.95 -23.66 -33.74
C ASP A 16 -10.56 -23.33 -34.32
N GLY A 17 -9.49 -23.65 -33.59
CA GLY A 17 -8.10 -23.38 -33.96
C GLY A 17 -7.57 -22.02 -33.49
N THR A 18 -8.39 -21.17 -32.87
CA THR A 18 -7.95 -19.87 -32.35
C THR A 18 -7.02 -20.05 -31.15
N VAL A 19 -5.87 -19.39 -31.15
CA VAL A 19 -4.94 -19.40 -30.01
C VAL A 19 -5.21 -18.20 -29.12
N VAL A 20 -5.46 -18.44 -27.84
CA VAL A 20 -5.73 -17.39 -26.84
C VAL A 20 -4.90 -17.58 -25.59
N GLN A 21 -4.59 -16.48 -24.90
CA GLN A 21 -4.03 -16.49 -23.55
C GLN A 21 -5.17 -16.21 -22.55
N PRO A 22 -5.54 -17.17 -21.68
CA PRO A 22 -6.69 -17.01 -20.79
C PRO A 22 -6.64 -15.74 -19.94
N LEU A 23 -5.46 -15.40 -19.40
CA LEU A 23 -5.27 -14.18 -18.61
C LEU A 23 -5.57 -12.91 -19.40
N HIS A 24 -5.29 -12.88 -20.71
CA HIS A 24 -5.57 -11.71 -21.55
C HIS A 24 -7.07 -11.56 -21.80
N VAL A 25 -7.78 -12.66 -22.05
CA VAL A 25 -9.24 -12.66 -22.18
C VAL A 25 -9.87 -12.19 -20.87
N LEU A 26 -9.40 -12.70 -19.73
CA LEU A 26 -9.91 -12.27 -18.43
C LEU A 26 -9.69 -10.77 -18.19
N LYS A 27 -8.49 -10.24 -18.46
CA LYS A 27 -8.20 -8.81 -18.36
C LYS A 27 -9.12 -7.95 -19.23
N ALA A 28 -9.46 -8.41 -20.43
CA ALA A 28 -10.37 -7.71 -21.33
C ALA A 28 -11.83 -7.71 -20.86
N LEU A 29 -12.23 -8.69 -20.04
CA LEU A 29 -13.58 -8.79 -19.46
C LEU A 29 -13.73 -8.02 -18.16
N LEU A 30 -12.65 -7.84 -17.40
CA LEU A 30 -12.69 -7.10 -16.14
C LEU A 30 -12.86 -5.59 -16.42
N PRO A 31 -13.60 -4.87 -15.55
CA PRO A 31 -13.73 -3.42 -15.67
C PRO A 31 -12.35 -2.76 -15.54
N ASP A 32 -12.21 -1.57 -16.14
CA ASP A 32 -11.03 -0.73 -15.94
C ASP A 32 -10.88 -0.45 -14.44
N PRO A 33 -9.72 -0.73 -13.81
CA PRO A 33 -9.50 -0.45 -12.39
C PRO A 33 -9.81 0.99 -11.99
N THR A 34 -9.60 1.97 -12.88
CA THR A 34 -9.90 3.38 -12.62
C THR A 34 -11.41 3.64 -12.57
N SER A 35 -12.19 2.93 -13.39
CA SER A 35 -13.66 3.03 -13.41
C SER A 35 -14.33 2.50 -12.14
N LEU A 36 -13.60 1.76 -11.29
CA LEU A 36 -14.10 1.27 -10.02
C LEU A 36 -14.07 2.31 -8.90
N ALA A 37 -13.21 3.33 -9.01
CA ALA A 37 -12.96 4.30 -7.95
C ALA A 37 -14.22 5.07 -7.47
N PRO A 38 -15.15 5.54 -8.34
CA PRO A 38 -16.30 6.36 -7.90
C PRO A 38 -17.30 5.66 -6.99
N GLY A 39 -17.29 4.32 -6.93
CA GLY A 39 -18.18 3.52 -6.10
C GLY A 39 -17.46 2.65 -5.07
N TYR A 40 -16.15 2.87 -4.89
CA TYR A 40 -15.33 2.03 -4.03
C TYR A 40 -15.36 2.55 -2.59
N THR A 41 -15.94 1.76 -1.69
CA THR A 41 -16.13 2.12 -0.29
C THR A 41 -15.21 1.31 0.62
N GLY A 42 -14.90 1.85 1.79
CA GLY A 42 -14.11 1.17 2.81
C GLY A 42 -12.76 1.84 3.03
N LYS A 43 -11.96 1.22 3.91
CA LYS A 43 -10.66 1.77 4.32
C LYS A 43 -9.55 0.76 4.11
N THR A 44 -8.40 1.25 3.68
CA THR A 44 -7.15 0.50 3.80
C THR A 44 -6.53 0.78 5.16
N CYS A 45 -5.96 -0.24 5.79
CA CYS A 45 -5.09 -0.10 6.96
C CYS A 45 -3.76 -0.74 6.62
N ILE A 46 -2.69 0.07 6.63
CA ILE A 46 -1.32 -0.39 6.34
C ILE A 46 -0.47 0.04 7.52
N GLY A 47 0.27 -0.91 8.08
CA GLY A 47 1.09 -0.63 9.24
C GLY A 47 2.11 -1.71 9.52
N THR A 48 2.99 -1.41 10.48
CA THR A 48 4.03 -2.31 10.96
C THR A 48 3.84 -2.53 12.45
N TRP A 49 3.73 -3.79 12.85
CA TRP A 49 3.79 -4.20 14.25
C TRP A 49 5.25 -4.45 14.63
N VAL A 50 5.82 -3.56 15.44
CA VAL A 50 7.20 -3.62 15.92
C VAL A 50 7.23 -4.11 17.36
N ARG A 51 8.10 -5.08 17.65
CA ARG A 51 8.35 -5.58 19.01
C ARG A 51 9.84 -5.51 19.30
N GLY A 52 10.18 -5.09 20.53
CA GLY A 52 11.57 -4.96 20.95
C GLY A 52 11.70 -4.53 22.40
N ILE A 53 12.89 -4.03 22.75
CA ILE A 53 13.22 -3.56 24.10
C ILE A 53 13.45 -2.06 24.07
N LYS A 54 12.81 -1.33 24.99
CA LYS A 54 13.03 0.10 25.22
C LYS A 54 13.23 0.32 26.71
N ASP A 55 14.30 1.03 27.06
CA ASP A 55 14.65 1.37 28.45
C ASP A 55 14.66 0.14 29.39
N GLY A 56 15.16 -0.99 28.88
CA GLY A 56 15.28 -2.26 29.61
C GLY A 56 13.97 -3.06 29.75
N LYS A 57 12.87 -2.61 29.14
CA LYS A 57 11.55 -3.28 29.20
C LYS A 57 11.09 -3.70 27.82
N GLN A 58 10.36 -4.82 27.74
CA GLN A 58 9.69 -5.22 26.50
C GLN A 58 8.66 -4.15 26.10
N ARG A 59 8.61 -3.82 24.81
CA ARG A 59 7.66 -2.87 24.23
C ARG A 59 7.17 -3.39 22.88
N SER A 60 5.91 -3.14 22.61
CA SER A 60 5.21 -3.57 21.41
C SER A 60 4.37 -2.40 20.91
N VAL A 61 4.55 -2.03 19.64
CA VAL A 61 3.82 -0.91 19.03
C VAL A 61 3.32 -1.28 17.65
N PHE A 62 2.18 -0.73 17.27
CA PHE A 62 1.66 -0.76 15.91
C PHE A 62 1.67 0.65 15.34
N ILE A 63 2.46 0.86 14.29
CA ILE A 63 2.56 2.12 13.56
C ILE A 63 1.78 1.94 12.26
N TYR A 64 0.76 2.76 12.01
CA TYR A 64 -0.14 2.53 10.89
C TYR A 64 -0.74 3.81 10.32
N ASN A 65 -1.22 3.71 9.08
CA ASN A 65 -2.11 4.67 8.44
C ASN A 65 -3.44 3.98 8.11
N ASN A 66 -4.53 4.75 8.21
CA ASN A 66 -5.80 4.43 7.58
C ASN A 66 -6.04 5.41 6.43
N ALA A 67 -6.47 4.91 5.27
CA ALA A 67 -6.90 5.74 4.15
C ALA A 67 -8.28 5.30 3.68
N ASP A 68 -9.16 6.27 3.46
CA ASP A 68 -10.54 6.05 3.03
C ASP A 68 -10.63 6.20 1.51
N HIS A 69 -11.30 5.26 0.85
CA HIS A 69 -11.43 5.27 -0.60
C HIS A 69 -12.29 6.45 -1.11
N GLU A 70 -13.30 6.87 -0.36
CA GLU A 70 -14.17 7.99 -0.74
C GLU A 70 -13.40 9.31 -0.64
N VAL A 71 -12.67 9.52 0.47
CA VAL A 71 -11.84 10.72 0.68
C VAL A 71 -10.74 10.82 -0.38
N ALA A 72 -10.05 9.71 -0.68
CA ALA A 72 -9.04 9.69 -1.73
C ALA A 72 -9.61 10.02 -3.11
N TYR A 73 -10.82 9.54 -3.40
CA TYR A 73 -11.50 9.82 -4.66
C TYR A 73 -11.93 11.29 -4.77
N GLU A 74 -12.43 11.88 -3.68
CA GLU A 74 -12.77 13.31 -3.64
C GLU A 74 -11.54 14.22 -3.81
N ASP A 75 -10.37 13.81 -3.31
CA ASP A 75 -9.12 14.59 -3.40
C ASP A 75 -8.47 14.50 -4.79
N VAL A 76 -8.26 13.28 -5.31
CA VAL A 76 -7.45 13.05 -6.52
C VAL A 76 -8.09 12.12 -7.57
N GLU A 77 -9.40 11.86 -7.47
CA GLU A 77 -10.17 10.99 -8.37
C GLU A 77 -9.61 9.56 -8.47
N HIS A 78 -8.90 9.10 -7.42
CA HIS A 78 -8.34 7.76 -7.34
C HIS A 78 -8.61 7.12 -5.98
N GLN A 79 -8.62 5.79 -5.97
CA GLN A 79 -8.82 4.99 -4.77
C GLN A 79 -7.60 5.01 -3.81
N ALA A 80 -7.84 4.72 -2.53
CA ALA A 80 -6.86 4.77 -1.44
C ALA A 80 -5.53 3.99 -1.63
N ILE A 81 -5.49 2.90 -2.42
CA ILE A 81 -4.26 2.17 -2.75
C ILE A 81 -3.31 3.04 -3.59
N SER A 82 -3.83 3.77 -4.57
CA SER A 82 -3.03 4.71 -5.36
C SER A 82 -2.64 5.91 -4.50
N TYR A 83 -3.56 6.38 -3.67
CA TYR A 83 -3.33 7.48 -2.73
C TYR A 83 -2.19 7.20 -1.75
N THR A 84 -2.23 6.05 -1.07
CA THR A 84 -1.22 5.58 -0.11
C THR A 84 0.15 5.31 -0.76
N THR A 85 0.23 5.22 -2.09
CA THR A 85 1.49 5.16 -2.82
C THR A 85 1.96 6.55 -3.27
N GLY A 86 1.04 7.37 -3.77
CA GLY A 86 1.32 8.70 -4.33
C GLY A 86 1.77 9.70 -3.27
N VAL A 87 1.07 9.75 -2.12
CA VAL A 87 1.40 10.70 -1.05
C VAL A 87 2.83 10.48 -0.53
N PRO A 88 3.26 9.27 -0.14
CA PRO A 88 4.66 9.02 0.25
C PRO A 88 5.70 9.40 -0.81
N ALA A 89 5.41 9.18 -2.09
CA ALA A 89 6.32 9.54 -3.18
C ALA A 89 6.53 11.06 -3.26
N ILE A 90 5.44 11.84 -3.14
CA ILE A 90 5.49 13.30 -3.12
C ILE A 90 6.18 13.79 -1.84
N THR A 91 5.86 13.21 -0.67
CA THR A 91 6.50 13.56 0.60
C THR A 91 8.03 13.37 0.53
N ALA A 92 8.50 12.24 -0.01
CA ALA A 92 9.93 11.99 -0.20
C ALA A 92 10.58 12.99 -1.17
N ALA A 93 9.92 13.30 -2.28
CA ALA A 93 10.39 14.31 -3.23
C ALA A 93 10.52 15.70 -2.57
N LEU A 94 9.56 16.09 -1.73
CA LEU A 94 9.63 17.34 -0.98
C LEU A 94 10.81 17.35 -0.01
N GLN A 95 11.11 16.25 0.69
CA GLN A 95 12.29 16.18 1.56
C GLN A 95 13.60 16.32 0.78
N TYR A 96 13.66 15.74 -0.42
CA TYR A 96 14.80 15.93 -1.32
C TYR A 96 14.97 17.39 -1.73
N PHE A 97 13.91 18.05 -2.25
CA PHE A 97 14.00 19.44 -2.70
C PHE A 97 14.19 20.46 -1.55
N ARG A 98 13.78 20.12 -0.32
CA ARG A 98 14.07 20.90 0.90
C ARG A 98 15.49 20.69 1.42
N GLY A 99 16.27 19.79 0.81
CA GLY A 99 17.64 19.47 1.20
C GLY A 99 17.75 18.56 2.43
N LYS A 100 16.64 18.03 2.96
CA LYS A 100 16.63 17.13 4.13
C LYS A 100 17.13 15.75 3.77
N TRP A 101 16.78 15.26 2.58
CA TRP A 101 17.14 13.94 2.05
C TRP A 101 17.94 14.04 0.74
N ALA A 102 18.89 14.98 0.67
CA ALA A 102 19.63 15.30 -0.58
C ALA A 102 21.11 14.89 -0.56
N GLU A 103 21.50 13.98 0.34
CA GLU A 103 22.87 13.45 0.37
C GLU A 103 23.20 12.67 -0.92
N ALA A 104 24.47 12.72 -1.35
CA ALA A 104 24.91 12.01 -2.54
C ALA A 104 25.01 10.50 -2.27
N GLY A 105 24.27 9.70 -3.02
CA GLY A 105 24.29 8.24 -2.88
C GLY A 105 22.99 7.59 -3.33
N VAL A 106 22.85 6.31 -3.01
CA VAL A 106 21.62 5.53 -3.17
C VAL A 106 21.19 5.09 -1.78
N PHE A 107 19.98 5.46 -1.37
CA PHE A 107 19.48 5.24 -0.02
C PHE A 107 18.11 4.57 -0.07
N ASN A 108 17.89 3.67 0.88
CA ASN A 108 16.55 3.26 1.29
C ASN A 108 16.02 4.22 2.37
N MET A 109 14.70 4.20 2.59
CA MET A 109 14.00 5.12 3.47
C MET A 109 14.51 5.05 4.92
N GLU A 110 14.78 3.84 5.42
CA GLU A 110 15.25 3.58 6.79
C GLU A 110 16.67 4.07 7.07
N GLN A 111 17.41 4.52 6.05
CA GLN A 111 18.74 5.09 6.18
C GLN A 111 18.71 6.61 6.39
N LEU A 112 17.54 7.23 6.25
CA LEU A 112 17.33 8.68 6.33
C LEU A 112 16.59 9.03 7.62
N ASP A 113 16.73 10.27 8.09
CA ASP A 113 15.98 10.78 9.25
C ASP A 113 14.47 10.77 8.93
N PRO A 114 13.64 9.98 9.66
CA PRO A 114 12.22 9.82 9.35
C PRO A 114 11.38 11.00 9.82
N ASP A 115 11.85 11.80 10.79
CA ASP A 115 11.06 12.84 11.46
C ASP A 115 10.45 13.86 10.46
N PRO A 116 11.23 14.51 9.55
CA PRO A 116 10.66 15.48 8.63
C PRO A 116 9.67 14.88 7.63
N PHE A 117 9.83 13.60 7.29
CA PHE A 117 8.91 12.87 6.41
C PHE A 117 7.58 12.63 7.13
N LEU A 118 7.63 12.10 8.36
CA LEU A 118 6.44 11.83 9.17
C LEU A 118 5.70 13.11 9.58
N GLU A 119 6.40 14.22 9.76
CA GLU A 119 5.78 15.54 10.00
C GLU A 119 5.05 16.07 8.75
N THR A 120 5.65 15.90 7.57
CA THR A 120 5.11 16.45 6.31
C THR A 120 3.95 15.60 5.76
N MET A 121 3.96 14.28 5.96
CA MET A 121 3.02 13.36 5.31
C MET A 121 1.53 13.68 5.62
N PRO A 122 1.14 14.00 6.88
CA PRO A 122 -0.22 14.46 7.20
C PRO A 122 -0.66 15.71 6.43
N GLU A 123 0.24 16.67 6.20
CA GLU A 123 -0.07 17.92 5.48
C GLU A 123 -0.42 17.68 4.00
N ILE A 124 -0.04 16.53 3.47
CA ILE A 124 -0.27 16.10 2.07
C ILE A 124 -1.44 15.11 1.99
N GLY A 125 -2.04 14.76 3.13
CA GLY A 125 -3.31 14.04 3.19
C GLY A 125 -3.23 12.59 3.71
N LEU A 126 -2.07 12.14 4.20
CA LEU A 126 -1.94 10.80 4.78
C LEU A 126 -1.46 10.86 6.23
N ASP A 127 -2.40 10.71 7.16
CA ASP A 127 -2.11 10.66 8.60
C ASP A 127 -1.39 9.37 8.99
N TRP A 128 -0.78 9.36 10.18
CA TRP A 128 -0.25 8.14 10.78
C TRP A 128 -0.45 8.14 12.28
N HIS A 129 -0.47 6.95 12.85
CA HIS A 129 -0.76 6.74 14.25
C HIS A 129 0.20 5.71 14.84
N VAL A 130 0.42 5.83 16.15
CA VAL A 130 1.15 4.86 16.96
C VAL A 130 0.21 4.35 18.03
N GLN A 131 0.02 3.05 18.07
CA GLN A 131 -0.72 2.38 19.13
C GLN A 131 0.25 1.54 19.95
N GLU A 132 0.29 1.79 21.27
CA GLU A 132 0.94 0.89 22.21
C GLU A 132 0.14 -0.41 22.30
N LEU A 133 0.84 -1.53 22.25
CA LEU A 133 0.28 -2.87 22.39
C LEU A 133 0.88 -3.53 23.63
N ASP A 134 0.16 -4.50 24.18
CA ASP A 134 0.72 -5.35 25.22
C ASP A 134 1.90 -6.15 24.63
N ALA A 135 3.04 -6.11 25.35
CA ALA A 135 4.27 -6.76 24.96
C ALA A 135 4.16 -8.29 24.91
N GLU A 136 3.23 -8.87 25.69
CA GLU A 136 2.98 -10.30 25.74
C GLU A 136 1.99 -10.75 24.66
N THR A 137 1.28 -9.82 24.01
CA THR A 137 0.32 -10.17 22.96
C THR A 137 1.05 -10.65 21.70
N THR A 138 0.65 -11.82 21.22
CA THR A 138 1.12 -12.37 19.94
C THR A 138 0.05 -12.11 18.87
N PRO A 139 0.42 -11.63 17.66
CA PRO A 139 -0.52 -11.45 16.57
C PRO A 139 -1.20 -12.78 16.22
N ASP A 140 -2.53 -12.79 16.19
CA ASP A 140 -3.28 -13.83 15.48
C ASP A 140 -3.35 -13.45 13.99
N ILE A 141 -2.46 -14.03 13.19
CA ILE A 141 -2.41 -13.77 11.75
C ILE A 141 -3.27 -14.81 11.04
N GLN A 142 -4.50 -14.42 10.73
CA GLN A 142 -5.41 -15.24 9.93
C GLN A 142 -5.08 -15.07 8.45
N ILE A 143 -4.30 -16.01 7.90
CA ILE A 143 -4.07 -16.07 6.46
C ILE A 143 -5.31 -16.72 5.84
N LEU A 144 -6.15 -15.91 5.19
CA LEU A 144 -7.22 -16.40 4.32
C LEU A 144 -6.57 -17.17 3.17
N LYS A 145 -6.81 -18.49 3.12
CA LYS A 145 -6.34 -19.39 2.05
C LYS A 145 -7.22 -19.28 0.81
#